data_AF-A0A7R9VPC3-F1
#
_entry.id   AF-A0A7R9VPC3-F1
#
_cell.length_a   1.000
_cell.length_b   1.000
_cell.length_c   1.000
_cell.angle_alpha   90.00
_cell.angle_beta   90.00
_cell.angle_gamma   90.00
#
_symmetry.space_group_name_H-M   'P 1'
#
loop_
_entity.id
_entity.type
_entity.pdbx_description
1 polymer ?
#
loop_
_entity_poly.entity_id
_entity_poly.type
_entity_poly.pdbx_seq_one_letter_code
_entity_poly.pdbx_strand_id
1 'polypeptide(L)'
;GVPSASTAAEGGRGRLRTRCTHAMSTARAEQRSLQPRVRQRRSPPLLLLLLLLPALLLSGPSCVNGVVPDAEPAAATAAALVTNAQALVRGGRGILAADESQATLMRRFEDTGITSASAALQREWRLHVLDAAVELKRHLSGVIVEESSLELVVPPSHMVANGGERSASSGRSVQKVVQALVSRGIQVGVKVDKGLVPFEGGLAGETVTNGMDGLRARLGRAAACNATFAKWRAALRVDGDGGGGA
;
A
#
# COMPACT_ATOMS: atom_id res chain seq x y z
N GLY A 1 73.25 18.53 6.67
CA GLY A 1 73.98 17.30 6.99
C GLY A 1 73.08 16.11 6.73
N VAL A 2 73.41 15.33 5.71
CA VAL A 2 72.94 13.95 5.43
C VAL A 2 73.83 13.02 6.31
N PRO A 3 73.38 11.85 6.83
CA PRO A 3 73.27 10.57 6.09
C PRO A 3 72.03 9.74 6.49
N SER A 4 71.72 8.55 5.98
CA SER A 4 71.90 7.81 4.71
C SER A 4 71.27 6.43 4.95
N ALA A 5 71.00 5.71 3.87
CA ALA A 5 70.37 4.39 3.79
C ALA A 5 71.16 3.22 4.43
N SER A 6 70.45 2.10 4.69
CA SER A 6 70.85 0.67 4.78
C SER A 6 69.67 -0.09 5.46
N THR A 7 69.15 -1.27 5.08
CA THR A 7 69.68 -2.42 4.32
C THR A 7 68.55 -3.36 3.82
N ALA A 8 68.86 -4.07 2.72
CA ALA A 8 68.34 -5.35 2.17
C ALA A 8 67.79 -6.39 3.20
N ALA A 9 66.74 -7.20 2.96
CA ALA A 9 66.44 -8.22 1.93
C ALA A 9 67.07 -9.62 2.19
N GLU A 10 66.25 -10.60 2.61
CA GLU A 10 66.34 -12.07 2.41
C GLU A 10 65.00 -12.65 2.95
N GLY A 11 64.26 -13.58 2.35
CA GLY A 11 64.53 -14.57 1.31
C GLY A 11 64.04 -15.93 1.85
N GLY A 12 62.84 -16.41 1.46
CA GLY A 12 62.33 -17.69 1.97
C GLY A 12 60.95 -18.11 1.48
N ARG A 13 60.77 -18.32 0.16
CA ARG A 13 59.64 -19.06 -0.42
C ARG A 13 60.05 -20.53 -0.60
N GLY A 14 59.33 -21.45 0.04
CA GLY A 14 59.38 -22.89 -0.24
C GLY A 14 58.04 -23.38 -0.77
N ARG A 15 57.92 -23.54 -2.09
CA ARG A 15 56.97 -24.46 -2.73
C ARG A 15 57.75 -25.71 -3.11
N LEU A 16 57.23 -26.91 -2.85
CA LEU A 16 57.41 -28.03 -3.78
C LEU A 16 56.26 -29.04 -3.63
N ARG A 17 55.50 -29.13 -4.73
CA ARG A 17 54.61 -30.24 -5.10
C ARG A 17 55.42 -31.25 -5.91
N THR A 18 55.19 -32.54 -5.69
CA THR A 18 55.33 -33.64 -6.69
C THR A 18 54.64 -34.88 -6.08
N ARG A 19 53.50 -35.37 -6.62
CA ARG A 19 53.33 -36.42 -7.69
C ARG A 19 53.96 -37.77 -7.27
N CYS A 20 53.41 -38.97 -7.50
CA CYS A 20 52.29 -39.47 -8.30
C CYS A 20 52.08 -40.99 -7.98
N THR A 21 50.81 -41.46 -8.05
CA THR A 21 50.29 -42.75 -8.61
C THR A 21 50.85 -44.13 -8.21
N HIS A 22 49.96 -45.02 -7.70
CA HIS A 22 49.57 -46.37 -8.23
C HIS A 22 48.61 -47.00 -7.18
N ALA A 23 47.30 -47.14 -7.40
CA ALA A 23 46.58 -48.10 -8.25
C ALA A 23 46.62 -49.57 -7.77
N MET A 24 45.52 -49.97 -7.10
CA MET A 24 44.80 -51.26 -7.11
C MET A 24 45.50 -52.58 -6.75
N SER A 25 44.97 -53.26 -5.73
CA SER A 25 44.74 -54.71 -5.75
C SER A 25 43.77 -55.14 -4.64
N THR A 26 42.72 -55.89 -5.01
CA THR A 26 41.84 -56.77 -4.18
C THR A 26 41.09 -56.12 -3.00
N ALA A 27 39.78 -55.84 -3.00
CA ALA A 27 38.59 -56.62 -3.38
C ALA A 27 38.51 -58.02 -2.72
N ARG A 28 37.46 -58.18 -1.89
CA ARG A 28 36.84 -59.42 -1.38
C ARG A 28 37.57 -60.21 -0.29
N ALA A 29 37.24 -59.92 0.96
CA ALA A 29 36.70 -60.93 1.89
C ALA A 29 35.97 -60.22 3.04
N GLU A 30 34.91 -60.85 3.53
CA GLU A 30 34.12 -60.46 4.70
C GLU A 30 33.05 -59.36 4.52
N GLN A 31 32.05 -59.70 3.71
CA GLN A 31 30.68 -59.56 4.18
C GLN A 31 30.47 -60.50 5.37
N ARG A 32 30.20 -59.99 6.57
CA ARG A 32 29.15 -60.51 7.45
C ARG A 32 28.90 -59.63 8.68
N SER A 33 27.64 -59.24 8.79
CA SER A 33 26.93 -58.73 9.97
C SER A 33 27.42 -57.40 10.57
N LEU A 34 26.55 -56.39 10.44
CA LEU A 34 26.10 -55.46 11.49
C LEU A 34 25.56 -54.19 10.80
N GLN A 35 24.37 -54.29 10.22
CA GLN A 35 23.57 -53.13 9.84
C GLN A 35 22.75 -52.71 11.06
N PRO A 36 22.91 -51.50 11.63
CA PRO A 36 21.98 -51.00 12.61
C PRO A 36 20.66 -50.70 11.90
N ARG A 37 19.56 -51.33 12.33
CA ARG A 37 18.21 -50.96 11.89
C ARG A 37 17.91 -49.54 12.35
N VAL A 38 18.10 -48.55 11.49
CA VAL A 38 17.56 -47.21 11.68
C VAL A 38 16.04 -47.32 11.66
N ARG A 39 15.41 -47.28 12.85
CA ARG A 39 13.98 -47.06 12.97
C ARG A 39 13.70 -45.64 12.46
N GLN A 40 13.22 -45.52 11.23
CA GLN A 40 12.56 -44.30 10.77
C GLN A 40 11.33 -44.07 11.66
N ARG A 41 11.48 -43.19 12.66
CA ARG A 41 10.33 -42.58 13.32
C ARG A 41 9.65 -41.69 12.27
N ARG A 42 8.51 -42.13 11.76
CA ARG A 42 7.58 -41.27 11.04
C ARG A 42 7.07 -40.22 12.04
N SER A 43 7.56 -39.00 11.94
CA SER A 43 6.96 -37.85 12.63
C SER A 43 5.54 -37.65 12.05
N PRO A 44 4.50 -37.43 12.89
CA PRO A 44 3.18 -37.12 12.38
C PRO A 44 3.20 -35.73 11.71
N PRO A 45 2.34 -35.47 10.72
CA PRO A 45 2.34 -34.24 9.91
C PRO A 45 1.91 -32.97 10.67
N LEU A 46 1.67 -33.03 11.99
CA LEU A 46 1.14 -31.91 12.77
C LEU A 46 2.10 -30.71 12.86
N LEU A 47 3.42 -30.92 12.81
CA LEU A 47 4.38 -29.82 13.00
C LEU A 47 4.44 -28.87 11.78
N LEU A 48 4.13 -29.37 10.58
CA LEU A 48 4.10 -28.55 9.36
C LEU A 48 2.79 -27.75 9.25
N LEU A 49 1.70 -28.25 9.83
CA LEU A 49 0.39 -27.58 9.84
C LEU A 49 0.40 -26.31 10.72
N LEU A 50 1.14 -26.34 11.84
CA LEU A 50 1.28 -25.21 12.78
C LEU A 50 2.09 -24.02 12.22
N LEU A 51 2.94 -24.23 11.21
CA LEU A 51 3.70 -23.16 10.55
C LEU A 51 2.93 -22.51 9.39
N LEU A 52 1.88 -23.16 8.88
CA LEU A 52 1.03 -22.65 7.79
C LEU A 52 -0.26 -21.96 8.30
N LEU A 53 -0.67 -22.26 9.54
CA LEU A 53 -1.87 -21.69 10.17
C LEU A 53 -1.82 -20.17 10.45
N PRO A 54 -0.67 -19.49 10.70
CA PRO A 54 -0.67 -18.03 10.84
C PRO A 54 -0.90 -17.31 9.51
N ALA A 55 -0.59 -17.93 8.36
CA ALA A 55 -0.71 -17.30 7.05
C ALA A 55 -2.16 -17.31 6.51
N LEU A 56 -2.97 -18.29 6.91
CA LEU A 56 -4.38 -18.39 6.46
C LEU A 56 -5.36 -17.56 7.31
N LEU A 57 -5.02 -17.19 8.53
CA LEU A 57 -5.92 -16.46 9.45
C LEU A 57 -5.78 -14.93 9.38
N LEU A 58 -4.82 -14.40 8.62
CA LEU A 58 -4.67 -12.94 8.40
C LEU A 58 -5.22 -12.45 7.04
N SER A 59 -5.73 -13.34 6.20
CA SER A 59 -6.34 -12.95 4.93
C SER A 59 -7.82 -12.59 5.15
N GLY A 60 -8.06 -11.54 5.92
CA GLY A 60 -9.34 -10.84 5.87
C GLY A 60 -9.61 -10.41 4.43
N PRO A 61 -10.88 -10.35 4.01
CA PRO A 61 -11.18 -10.17 2.61
C PRO A 61 -10.74 -8.74 2.22
N SER A 62 -9.63 -8.71 1.48
CA SER A 62 -8.95 -7.49 1.08
C SER A 62 -9.41 -7.16 -0.34
N CYS A 63 -9.48 -5.88 -0.69
CA CYS A 63 -9.72 -5.48 -2.06
C CYS A 63 -8.58 -5.98 -2.97
N VAL A 64 -8.76 -7.15 -3.60
CA VAL A 64 -7.82 -7.72 -4.57
C VAL A 64 -8.31 -7.29 -5.95
N ASN A 65 -7.42 -6.65 -6.72
CA ASN A 65 -7.70 -6.21 -8.10
C ASN A 65 -8.98 -5.35 -8.26
N GLY A 66 -9.32 -4.55 -7.25
CA GLY A 66 -10.49 -3.65 -7.30
C GLY A 66 -11.84 -4.33 -7.03
N VAL A 67 -11.86 -5.61 -6.64
CA VAL A 67 -13.09 -6.31 -6.23
C VAL A 67 -13.20 -6.26 -4.72
N VAL A 68 -14.33 -5.73 -4.24
CA VAL A 68 -14.64 -5.69 -2.81
C VAL A 68 -15.46 -6.92 -2.42
N PRO A 69 -15.14 -7.60 -1.31
CA PRO A 69 -15.97 -8.70 -0.80
C PRO A 69 -17.37 -8.23 -0.35
N ASP A 70 -18.38 -9.06 -0.57
CA ASP A 70 -19.77 -8.85 -0.11
C ASP A 70 -19.96 -8.99 1.42
N ALA A 71 -18.88 -9.20 2.17
CA ALA A 71 -18.93 -9.38 3.62
C ALA A 71 -18.94 -8.03 4.36
N GLU A 72 -19.95 -7.80 5.21
CA GLU A 72 -19.92 -6.74 6.22
C GLU A 72 -18.70 -6.95 7.13
N PRO A 73 -17.72 -6.04 7.15
CA PRO A 73 -16.58 -6.20 8.03
C PRO A 73 -17.00 -5.97 9.49
N ALA A 74 -16.29 -6.64 10.39
CA ALA A 74 -16.44 -6.43 11.82
C ALA A 74 -16.26 -4.94 12.16
N ALA A 75 -17.13 -4.42 13.04
CA ALA A 75 -17.02 -3.06 13.53
C ALA A 75 -15.66 -2.84 14.19
N ALA A 76 -15.03 -1.70 13.90
CA ALA A 76 -13.76 -1.34 14.53
C ALA A 76 -13.94 -1.24 16.05
N THR A 77 -12.98 -1.79 16.81
CA THR A 77 -12.98 -1.65 18.26
C THR A 77 -12.59 -0.23 18.67
N ALA A 78 -13.03 0.22 19.85
CA ALA A 78 -12.65 1.53 20.37
C ALA A 78 -11.12 1.71 20.45
N ALA A 79 -10.39 0.65 20.82
CA ALA A 79 -8.92 0.66 20.87
C ALA A 79 -8.29 0.87 19.48
N ALA A 80 -8.85 0.24 18.44
CA ALA A 80 -8.39 0.45 17.06
C ALA A 80 -8.63 1.89 16.59
N LEU A 81 -9.80 2.47 16.91
CA LEU A 81 -10.12 3.86 16.58
C LEU A 81 -9.16 4.84 17.26
N VAL A 82 -8.88 4.66 18.55
CA VAL A 82 -7.90 5.47 19.29
C VAL A 82 -6.51 5.37 18.66
N THR A 83 -6.08 4.16 18.30
CA THR A 83 -4.79 3.92 17.66
C THR A 83 -4.68 4.65 16.32
N ASN A 84 -5.71 4.58 15.48
CA ASN A 84 -5.75 5.25 14.18
C ASN A 84 -5.75 6.77 14.34
N ALA A 85 -6.56 7.31 15.25
CA ALA A 85 -6.62 8.74 15.52
C ALA A 85 -5.27 9.28 16.00
N GLN A 86 -4.60 8.56 16.90
CA GLN A 86 -3.25 8.91 17.35
C GLN A 86 -2.22 8.86 16.20
N ALA A 87 -2.30 7.85 15.32
CA ALA A 87 -1.40 7.75 14.17
C ALA A 87 -1.55 8.93 13.20
N LEU A 88 -2.77 9.48 13.05
CA LEU A 88 -3.07 10.64 12.20
C LEU A 88 -2.47 11.95 12.73
N VAL A 89 -2.40 12.15 14.05
CA VAL A 89 -2.02 13.47 14.62
C VAL A 89 -0.62 13.50 15.25
N ARG A 90 0.09 12.37 15.28
CA ARG A 90 1.42 12.29 15.90
C ARG A 90 2.52 12.88 15.00
N GLY A 91 3.46 13.58 15.65
CA GLY A 91 4.77 13.90 15.08
C GLY A 91 4.79 15.03 14.06
N GLY A 92 3.87 16.01 14.16
CA GLY A 92 3.86 17.20 13.29
C GLY A 92 3.55 16.92 11.82
N ARG A 93 3.05 15.72 11.50
CA ARG A 93 2.60 15.32 10.16
C ARG A 93 1.16 15.77 9.93
N GLY A 94 0.81 16.00 8.67
CA GLY A 94 -0.51 16.41 8.22
C GLY A 94 -1.24 15.35 7.40
N ILE A 95 -2.44 15.72 6.96
CA ILE A 95 -3.31 14.91 6.11
C ILE A 95 -3.41 15.57 4.74
N LEU A 96 -3.17 14.80 3.67
CA LEU A 96 -3.43 15.25 2.30
C LEU A 96 -4.89 14.96 1.94
N ALA A 97 -5.65 15.99 1.58
CA ALA A 97 -7.00 15.83 1.04
C ALA A 97 -6.94 15.69 -0.49
N ALA A 98 -6.97 14.46 -1.01
CA ALA A 98 -6.99 14.12 -2.43
C ALA A 98 -8.35 13.49 -2.83
N ASP A 99 -9.42 14.04 -2.25
CA ASP A 99 -10.77 13.49 -2.30
C ASP A 99 -11.74 14.35 -3.12
N GLU A 100 -11.21 15.09 -4.10
CA GLU A 100 -12.02 15.78 -5.09
C GLU A 100 -12.97 14.81 -5.81
N SER A 101 -14.23 15.21 -5.92
CA SER A 101 -15.16 14.57 -6.85
C SER A 101 -14.69 14.77 -8.28
N GLN A 102 -15.22 13.98 -9.23
CA GLN A 102 -14.94 14.19 -10.66
C GLN A 102 -15.28 15.62 -11.11
N ALA A 103 -16.44 16.15 -10.68
CA ALA A 103 -16.86 17.50 -11.00
C ALA A 103 -15.92 18.57 -10.41
N THR A 104 -15.46 18.40 -9.17
CA THR A 104 -14.51 19.33 -8.55
C THR A 104 -13.15 19.27 -9.26
N LEU A 105 -12.64 18.08 -9.56
CA LEU A 105 -11.37 17.91 -10.25
C LEU A 105 -11.41 18.47 -11.68
N MET A 106 -12.52 18.28 -12.39
CA MET A 106 -12.74 18.87 -13.72
C MET A 106 -12.64 20.40 -13.68
N ARG A 107 -13.31 21.07 -12.73
CA ARG A 107 -13.19 22.52 -12.55
C ARG A 107 -11.75 22.96 -12.27
N ARG A 108 -11.02 22.23 -11.43
CA ARG A 108 -9.59 22.52 -11.19
C ARG A 108 -8.75 22.42 -12.46
N PHE A 109 -9.05 21.47 -13.34
CA PHE A 109 -8.37 21.37 -14.64
C PHE A 109 -8.72 22.54 -15.56
N GLU A 110 -10.00 22.92 -15.63
CA GLU A 110 -10.46 24.09 -16.39
C GLU A 110 -9.77 25.38 -15.93
N ASP A 111 -9.63 25.59 -14.62
CA ASP A 111 -8.92 26.73 -14.03
C ASP A 111 -7.43 26.80 -14.47
N THR A 112 -6.85 25.67 -14.87
CA THR A 112 -5.48 25.57 -15.40
C THR A 112 -5.40 25.57 -16.93
N GLY A 113 -6.52 25.76 -17.63
CA GLY A 113 -6.61 25.76 -19.10
C GLY A 113 -6.76 24.37 -19.72
N ILE A 114 -6.96 23.32 -18.92
CA ILE A 114 -7.21 21.94 -19.39
C ILE A 114 -8.73 21.73 -19.47
N THR A 115 -9.35 22.21 -20.54
CA THR A 115 -10.81 22.26 -20.70
C THR A 115 -11.45 20.93 -21.13
N SER A 116 -10.66 19.93 -21.47
CA SER A 116 -11.12 18.61 -21.97
C SER A 116 -10.53 17.46 -21.15
N ALA A 117 -10.44 17.62 -19.83
CA ALA A 117 -9.90 16.60 -18.93
C ALA A 117 -10.74 15.32 -18.94
N SER A 118 -10.31 14.35 -19.76
CA SER A 118 -10.96 13.05 -19.90
C SER A 118 -11.02 12.30 -18.57
N ALA A 119 -11.98 11.38 -18.43
CA ALA A 119 -12.04 10.50 -17.27
C ALA A 119 -10.73 9.70 -17.08
N ALA A 120 -10.02 9.36 -18.17
CA ALA A 120 -8.71 8.72 -18.11
C ALA A 120 -7.66 9.64 -17.45
N LEU A 121 -7.57 10.91 -17.88
CA LEU A 121 -6.66 11.88 -17.30
C LEU A 121 -6.95 12.12 -15.80
N GLN A 122 -8.22 12.23 -15.43
CA GLN A 122 -8.63 12.38 -14.03
C GLN A 122 -8.25 11.17 -13.16
N ARG A 123 -8.23 9.96 -13.73
CA ARG A 123 -7.81 8.73 -13.05
C ARG A 123 -6.28 8.67 -12.91
N GLU A 124 -5.56 9.02 -13.97
CA GLU A 124 -4.10 9.14 -13.96
C GLU A 124 -3.62 10.17 -12.94
N TRP A 125 -4.25 11.35 -12.92
CA TRP A 125 -3.96 12.39 -11.94
C TRP A 125 -4.08 11.90 -10.50
N ARG A 126 -5.17 11.19 -10.17
CA ARG A 126 -5.36 10.62 -8.83
C ARG A 126 -4.23 9.65 -8.47
N LEU A 127 -3.83 8.77 -9.39
CA LEU A 127 -2.70 7.88 -9.14
C LEU A 127 -1.40 8.67 -8.91
N HIS A 128 -1.12 9.68 -9.73
CA HIS A 128 0.08 10.51 -9.57
C HIS A 128 0.12 11.25 -8.23
N VAL A 129 -1.01 11.80 -7.77
CA VAL A 129 -1.10 12.45 -6.46
C VAL A 129 -0.83 11.44 -5.33
N LEU A 130 -1.37 10.22 -5.44
CA LEU A 130 -1.14 9.18 -4.44
C LEU A 130 0.29 8.65 -4.45
N ASP A 131 0.89 8.47 -5.62
CA ASP A 131 2.31 8.10 -5.76
C ASP A 131 3.22 9.18 -5.15
N ALA A 132 2.90 10.46 -5.37
CA ALA A 132 3.63 11.55 -4.70
C ALA A 132 3.46 11.49 -3.18
N ALA A 133 2.26 11.18 -2.68
CA ALA A 133 2.00 11.06 -1.24
C ALA A 133 2.83 9.95 -0.58
N VAL A 134 3.10 8.84 -1.28
CA VAL A 134 3.97 7.75 -0.81
C VAL A 134 5.36 8.28 -0.45
N GLU A 135 5.92 9.20 -1.24
CA GLU A 135 7.26 9.77 -1.01
C GLU A 135 7.28 10.85 0.09
N LEU A 136 6.11 11.32 0.54
CA LEU A 136 5.96 12.36 1.55
C LEU A 136 5.73 11.82 2.98
N LYS A 137 6.13 10.57 3.28
CA LYS A 137 5.98 9.94 4.62
C LYS A 137 6.41 10.81 5.81
N ARG A 138 7.44 11.65 5.64
CA ARG A 138 7.95 12.54 6.70
C ARG A 138 6.95 13.65 7.04
N HIS A 139 6.07 14.01 6.12
CA HIS A 139 5.13 15.12 6.24
C HIS A 139 3.68 14.64 6.32
N LEU A 140 3.37 13.44 5.81
CA LEU A 140 2.02 12.89 5.78
C LEU A 140 1.85 11.76 6.79
N SER A 141 0.80 11.86 7.59
CA SER A 141 0.28 10.79 8.44
C SER A 141 -0.97 10.15 7.84
N GLY A 142 -1.66 10.85 6.95
CA GLY A 142 -2.82 10.32 6.24
C GLY A 142 -3.07 10.96 4.87
N VAL A 143 -3.84 10.26 4.05
CA VAL A 143 -4.40 10.77 2.81
C VAL A 143 -5.88 10.44 2.74
N ILE A 144 -6.70 11.39 2.28
CA ILE A 144 -8.14 11.20 2.06
C ILE A 144 -8.35 11.04 0.57
N VAL A 145 -9.08 10.01 0.16
CA VAL A 145 -9.45 9.77 -1.24
C VAL A 145 -10.96 9.82 -1.42
N GLU A 146 -11.38 10.04 -2.67
CA GLU A 146 -12.78 9.92 -3.05
C GLU A 146 -13.17 8.42 -3.10
N GLU A 147 -14.41 8.09 -2.72
CA GLU A 147 -14.86 6.70 -2.55
C GLU A 147 -14.65 5.83 -3.79
N SER A 148 -15.00 6.31 -4.99
CA SER A 148 -14.81 5.55 -6.24
C SER A 148 -13.33 5.33 -6.61
N SER A 149 -12.42 6.08 -5.98
CA SER A 149 -10.98 5.95 -6.22
C SER A 149 -10.40 4.69 -5.59
N LEU A 150 -11.01 4.13 -4.54
CA LEU A 150 -10.49 2.94 -3.86
C LEU A 150 -10.48 1.69 -4.76
N GLU A 151 -11.42 1.59 -5.70
CA GLU A 151 -11.57 0.45 -6.61
C GLU A 151 -10.93 0.72 -7.99
N LEU A 152 -10.32 1.89 -8.17
CA LEU A 152 -9.83 2.34 -9.45
C LEU A 152 -8.65 1.51 -9.97
N VAL A 153 -8.79 1.04 -11.21
CA VAL A 153 -7.71 0.44 -12.02
C VAL A 153 -7.50 1.32 -13.24
N VAL A 154 -6.25 1.76 -13.44
CA VAL A 154 -5.85 2.53 -14.61
C VAL A 154 -5.11 1.59 -15.58
N PRO A 155 -5.63 1.43 -16.81
CA PRO A 155 -4.93 0.64 -17.81
C PRO A 155 -3.56 1.29 -18.13
N PRO A 156 -2.59 0.51 -18.63
CA PRO A 156 -1.27 1.06 -18.96
C PRO A 156 -1.37 2.22 -19.96
N SER A 157 -1.01 3.43 -19.52
CA SER A 157 -0.87 4.60 -20.39
C SER A 157 0.44 4.48 -21.17
N HIS A 158 0.37 4.50 -22.50
CA HIS A 158 1.46 4.21 -23.47
C HIS A 158 1.85 2.72 -23.61
N MET A 159 1.13 2.01 -24.49
CA MET A 159 1.81 1.05 -25.38
C MET A 159 2.75 1.86 -26.28
N VAL A 160 4.02 2.00 -25.91
CA VAL A 160 5.04 2.42 -26.88
C VAL A 160 5.15 1.29 -27.89
N ALA A 161 4.75 1.55 -29.14
CA ALA A 161 4.81 0.61 -30.26
C ALA A 161 6.25 0.31 -30.73
N ASN A 162 7.20 0.15 -29.82
CA ASN A 162 8.58 -0.20 -30.14
C ASN A 162 8.84 -1.65 -29.73
N GLY A 163 8.30 -2.59 -30.52
CA GLY A 163 8.86 -3.91 -30.87
C GLY A 163 9.47 -4.84 -29.81
N GLY A 164 9.40 -4.53 -28.51
CA GLY A 164 9.97 -5.30 -27.41
C GLY A 164 8.89 -6.03 -26.63
N GLU A 165 9.24 -7.19 -26.11
CA GLU A 165 8.37 -8.25 -25.59
C GLU A 165 7.17 -7.78 -24.73
N ARG A 166 6.02 -8.37 -25.06
CA ARG A 166 4.75 -8.23 -24.34
C ARG A 166 4.87 -8.85 -22.94
N SER A 167 5.06 -8.02 -21.93
CA SER A 167 4.63 -8.38 -20.58
C SER A 167 3.18 -7.93 -20.38
N ALA A 168 2.29 -8.87 -20.07
CA ALA A 168 0.91 -8.61 -19.69
C ALA A 168 0.89 -7.85 -18.35
N SER A 169 1.26 -6.57 -18.37
CA SER A 169 1.23 -5.74 -17.17
C SER A 169 -0.24 -5.49 -16.82
N SER A 170 -0.72 -6.17 -15.78
CA SER A 170 -1.96 -5.80 -15.11
C SER A 170 -1.93 -4.30 -14.85
N GLY A 171 -2.96 -3.55 -15.25
CA GLY A 171 -3.04 -2.10 -15.06
C GLY A 171 -2.64 -1.63 -13.65
N ARG A 172 -2.29 -0.35 -13.51
CA ARG A 172 -1.91 0.23 -12.21
C ARG A 172 -3.19 0.42 -11.38
N SER A 173 -3.32 -0.31 -10.26
CA SER A 173 -4.47 -0.18 -9.36
C SER A 173 -4.15 0.77 -8.20
N VAL A 174 -5.15 1.52 -7.75
CA VAL A 174 -5.05 2.33 -6.53
C VAL A 174 -4.72 1.46 -5.32
N GLN A 175 -5.19 0.21 -5.29
CA GLN A 175 -4.88 -0.74 -4.21
C GLN A 175 -3.37 -1.00 -4.03
N LYS A 176 -2.58 -1.04 -5.11
CA LYS A 176 -1.12 -1.14 -4.99
C LYS A 176 -0.52 0.09 -4.32
N VAL A 177 -1.04 1.28 -4.64
CA VAL A 177 -0.60 2.54 -4.04
C VAL A 177 -1.04 2.65 -2.57
N VAL A 178 -2.25 2.20 -2.25
CA VAL A 178 -2.75 2.08 -0.86
C VAL A 178 -1.83 1.20 -0.02
N GLN A 179 -1.42 0.03 -0.53
CA GLN A 179 -0.46 -0.82 0.17
C GLN A 179 0.89 -0.11 0.38
N ALA A 180 1.37 0.65 -0.62
CA ALA A 180 2.60 1.44 -0.50
C ALA A 180 2.49 2.54 0.57
N LEU A 181 1.35 3.24 0.65
CA LEU A 181 1.06 4.25 1.68
C LEU A 181 1.05 3.61 3.09
N VAL A 182 0.31 2.51 3.25
CA VAL A 182 0.17 1.80 4.53
C VAL A 182 1.51 1.25 5.01
N SER A 183 2.31 0.65 4.13
CA SER A 183 3.67 0.16 4.47
C SER A 183 4.60 1.26 4.97
N ARG A 184 4.32 2.52 4.58
CA ARG A 184 5.03 3.71 5.02
C ARG A 184 4.42 4.35 6.27
N GLY A 185 3.35 3.79 6.83
CA GLY A 185 2.67 4.35 8.00
C GLY A 185 1.90 5.63 7.68
N ILE A 186 1.43 5.76 6.45
CA ILE A 186 0.46 6.76 6.01
C ILE A 186 -0.92 6.09 5.99
N GLN A 187 -1.83 6.59 6.80
CA GLN A 187 -3.20 6.09 6.88
C GLN A 187 -3.98 6.47 5.62
N VAL A 188 -4.89 5.60 5.18
CA VAL A 188 -5.79 5.92 4.06
C VAL A 188 -7.18 6.19 4.63
N GLY A 189 -7.79 7.28 4.20
CA GLY A 189 -9.13 7.67 4.57
C GLY A 189 -10.01 7.90 3.36
N VAL A 190 -11.32 7.82 3.56
CA VAL A 190 -12.29 7.93 2.47
C VAL A 190 -13.29 9.05 2.74
N LYS A 191 -13.58 9.87 1.72
CA LYS A 191 -14.71 10.79 1.75
C LYS A 191 -16.01 10.02 1.55
N VAL A 192 -16.90 10.05 2.54
CA VAL A 192 -18.13 9.25 2.55
C VAL A 192 -19.41 10.06 2.37
N ASP A 193 -19.34 11.39 2.49
CA ASP A 193 -20.47 12.25 2.17
C ASP A 193 -20.78 12.25 0.66
N LYS A 194 -22.05 12.45 0.32
CA LYS A 194 -22.57 12.54 -1.05
C LYS A 194 -22.89 13.98 -1.45
N GLY A 195 -22.23 14.95 -0.83
CA GLY A 195 -22.36 16.36 -1.15
C GLY A 195 -23.47 17.08 -0.38
N LEU A 196 -23.52 18.40 -0.59
CA LEU A 196 -24.50 19.28 0.01
C LEU A 196 -25.77 19.33 -0.84
N VAL A 197 -26.92 19.40 -0.19
CA VAL A 197 -28.22 19.71 -0.79
C VAL A 197 -28.86 20.86 -0.02
N PRO A 198 -29.79 21.62 -0.64
CA PRO A 198 -30.56 22.63 0.08
C PRO A 198 -31.23 22.04 1.32
N PHE A 199 -31.20 22.79 2.43
CA PHE A 199 -31.94 22.38 3.62
C PHE A 199 -33.39 22.83 3.50
N GLU A 200 -34.25 21.91 3.04
CA GLU A 200 -35.69 22.16 2.93
C GLU A 200 -36.29 22.52 4.29
N GLY A 201 -36.91 23.70 4.39
CA GLY A 201 -37.42 24.25 5.66
C GLY A 201 -36.39 25.01 6.50
N GLY A 202 -35.13 25.09 6.05
CA GLY A 202 -34.10 25.94 6.64
C GLY A 202 -34.16 27.40 6.14
N LEU A 203 -33.20 28.20 6.59
CA LEU A 203 -32.99 29.56 6.10
C LEU A 203 -32.45 29.55 4.66
N ALA A 204 -32.61 30.68 3.96
CA ALA A 204 -32.14 30.83 2.59
C ALA A 204 -30.63 30.57 2.48
N GLY A 205 -30.25 29.64 1.60
CA GLY A 205 -28.85 29.28 1.36
C GLY A 205 -28.25 28.29 2.37
N GLU A 206 -29.02 27.84 3.36
CA GLU A 206 -28.60 26.72 4.22
C GLU A 206 -28.58 25.40 3.46
N THR A 207 -27.68 24.51 3.89
CA THR A 207 -27.48 23.21 3.27
C THR A 207 -27.36 22.11 4.30
N VAL A 208 -27.80 20.91 3.94
CA VAL A 208 -27.53 19.67 4.66
C VAL A 208 -26.65 18.76 3.81
N THR A 209 -25.85 17.92 4.46
CA THR A 209 -24.98 16.96 3.75
C THR A 209 -25.69 15.61 3.60
N ASN A 210 -25.71 15.08 2.38
CA ASN A 210 -26.25 13.75 2.09
C ASN A 210 -25.21 12.64 2.28
N GLY A 211 -25.68 11.39 2.35
CA GLY A 211 -24.85 10.19 2.36
C GLY A 211 -25.13 9.20 3.48
N MET A 212 -26.21 9.34 4.25
CA MET A 212 -26.54 8.36 5.29
C MET A 212 -26.96 7.00 4.71
N ASP A 213 -27.63 7.02 3.56
CA ASP A 213 -28.11 5.80 2.90
C ASP A 213 -26.96 4.87 2.51
N GLY A 214 -27.04 3.63 2.98
CA GLY A 214 -26.03 2.61 2.75
C GLY A 214 -24.65 2.90 3.35
N LEU A 215 -24.50 3.91 4.22
CA LEU A 215 -23.20 4.33 4.77
C LEU A 215 -22.43 3.18 5.44
N ARG A 216 -23.12 2.32 6.19
CA ARG A 216 -22.50 1.16 6.85
C ARG A 216 -21.81 0.24 5.85
N ALA A 217 -22.53 -0.19 4.81
CA ALA A 217 -21.98 -1.06 3.78
C ALA A 217 -20.82 -0.38 3.02
N ARG A 218 -20.94 0.92 2.74
CA ARG A 218 -19.89 1.73 2.08
C ARG A 218 -18.62 1.82 2.92
N LEU A 219 -18.75 2.09 4.23
CA LEU A 219 -17.62 2.06 5.17
C LEU A 219 -16.99 0.68 5.25
N GLY A 220 -17.83 -0.37 5.17
CA GLY A 220 -17.34 -1.74 5.16
C GLY A 220 -16.47 -2.04 3.95
N ARG A 221 -16.92 -1.64 2.76
CA ARG A 221 -16.12 -1.73 1.54
C ARG A 221 -14.83 -0.94 1.61
N ALA A 222 -14.88 0.28 2.14
CA ALA A 222 -13.69 1.10 2.33
C ALA A 222 -12.67 0.44 3.27
N ALA A 223 -13.13 -0.16 4.38
CA ALA A 223 -12.28 -0.90 5.31
C ALA A 223 -11.62 -2.12 4.67
N ALA A 224 -12.35 -2.88 3.84
CA ALA A 224 -11.79 -3.97 3.04
C ALA A 224 -10.70 -3.49 2.05
N CYS A 225 -10.76 -2.22 1.66
CA CYS A 225 -9.77 -1.53 0.85
C CYS A 225 -8.69 -0.80 1.67
N ASN A 226 -8.49 -1.18 2.94
CA ASN A 226 -7.52 -0.62 3.90
C ASN A 226 -7.74 0.86 4.27
N ALA A 227 -8.93 1.41 4.07
CA ALA A 227 -9.26 2.71 4.65
C ALA A 227 -9.48 2.57 6.17
N THR A 228 -8.82 3.40 6.96
CA THR A 228 -8.82 3.34 8.43
C THR A 228 -9.52 4.53 9.10
N PHE A 229 -9.88 5.55 8.32
CA PHE A 229 -10.64 6.71 8.75
C PHE A 229 -11.55 7.25 7.64
N ALA A 230 -12.46 8.16 7.98
CA ALA A 230 -13.41 8.73 7.04
C ALA A 230 -13.49 10.26 7.16
N LYS A 231 -13.95 10.91 6.09
CA LYS A 231 -14.25 12.34 6.04
C LYS A 231 -15.72 12.56 5.67
N TRP A 232 -16.36 13.47 6.39
CA TRP A 232 -17.69 13.99 6.09
C TRP A 232 -17.65 15.51 6.12
N ARG A 233 -17.98 16.18 5.01
CA ARG A 233 -18.02 17.64 4.94
C ARG A 233 -19.43 18.18 5.18
N ALA A 234 -19.60 18.99 6.21
CA ALA A 234 -20.74 19.90 6.37
C ALA A 234 -20.31 21.34 6.10
N ALA A 235 -21.24 22.18 5.64
CA ALA A 235 -20.99 23.60 5.44
C ALA A 235 -22.06 24.41 6.17
N LEU A 236 -21.60 25.38 6.94
CA LEU A 236 -22.44 26.35 7.64
C LEU A 236 -22.21 27.70 6.97
N ARG A 237 -23.30 28.38 6.62
CA ARG A 237 -23.23 29.75 6.13
C ARG A 237 -23.26 30.68 7.33
N VAL A 238 -22.35 31.65 7.36
CA VAL A 238 -22.33 32.71 8.35
C VAL A 238 -22.74 33.98 7.64
N ASP A 239 -23.94 34.47 7.94
CA ASP A 239 -24.42 35.77 7.50
C ASP A 239 -24.25 36.76 8.65
N GLY A 240 -23.89 38.00 8.32
CA GLY A 240 -23.94 39.08 9.30
C GLY A 240 -25.38 39.48 9.61
N ASP A 241 -25.61 40.09 10.77
CA ASP A 241 -26.85 40.78 11.09
C ASP A 241 -27.13 41.76 9.95
N GLY A 242 -28.29 41.68 9.29
CA GLY A 242 -28.65 42.52 8.12
C GLY A 242 -28.79 44.03 8.42
N GLY A 243 -27.80 44.66 9.04
CA GLY A 243 -27.73 46.08 9.32
C GLY A 243 -27.29 46.87 8.10
N GLY A 244 -28.26 47.32 7.32
CA GLY A 244 -28.10 48.26 6.19
C GLY A 244 -29.03 47.82 5.05
N GLY A 245 -30.21 48.39 4.85
CA GLY A 245 -30.48 49.82 4.95
C GLY A 245 -29.77 50.54 3.80
N ALA A 246 -30.26 50.32 2.58
CA ALA A 246 -30.11 51.22 1.43
C ALA A 246 -31.34 51.06 0.54
#